data_AF-A0A7S1WER3-F1
#
_entry.id   AF-A0A7S1WER3-F1
#
_cell.length_a   1.000
_cell.length_b   1.000
_cell.length_c   1.000
_cell.angle_alpha   90.00
_cell.angle_beta   90.00
_cell.angle_gamma   90.00
#
_symmetry.space_group_name_H-M   'P 1'
#
loop_
_entity.id
_entity.type
_entity.pdbx_description
1 polymer ?
#
loop_
_entity_poly.entity_id
_entity_poly.type
_entity_poly.pdbx_seq_one_letter_code
_entity_poly.pdbx_strand_id
1 'polypeptide(L)'
;GVKPEVVAEAQERKAILEEEAQRHEAMKALETVCGQKDPSAFTAAIERAKACGVAGELIKHAQRRREDLERQIERRQEEEHEVAIAALGDATIGNDLEALDSALDWAQKAGVADEVLLPAQRRRAALEASQKKAKALDRLESTIARRDPAAITAAVEGGKAAGLDPEVLKKALKKKAAIEQEAKRKRDLKEARSALEAVRTSDDPEVLAAAIVIAAQAGLEDDQLEVVRTRWAMLEAEAGRTDLCQEVEAAMGGSDISALARAIEHSALVGADPVFLAPALQRRASLQEERQRDAEEALAVAEISREPRAYARAV
;
A
#
# COMPACT_ATOMS: atom_id res chain seq x y z
N GLY A 1 -108.20 -8.90 -19.34
CA GLY A 1 -107.45 -8.31 -18.21
C GLY A 1 -107.36 -9.35 -17.12
N VAL A 2 -106.15 -9.67 -16.66
CA VAL A 2 -105.96 -10.58 -15.52
C VAL A 2 -106.55 -9.90 -14.28
N LYS A 3 -107.29 -10.64 -13.44
CA LYS A 3 -107.88 -10.09 -12.21
C LYS A 3 -106.75 -9.69 -11.23
N PRO A 4 -106.83 -8.52 -10.59
CA PRO A 4 -105.77 -8.02 -9.69
C PRO A 4 -105.47 -8.96 -8.51
N GLU A 5 -106.46 -9.72 -8.03
CA GLU A 5 -106.29 -10.74 -6.98
C GLU A 5 -105.34 -11.87 -7.40
N VAL A 6 -105.39 -12.30 -8.67
CA VAL A 6 -104.50 -13.36 -9.19
C VAL A 6 -103.07 -12.86 -9.36
N VAL A 7 -102.90 -11.56 -9.65
CA VAL A 7 -101.58 -10.91 -9.73
C VAL A 7 -100.96 -10.79 -8.34
N ALA A 8 -101.75 -10.43 -7.32
CA ALA A 8 -101.29 -10.36 -5.94
C ALA A 8 -100.87 -11.73 -5.39
N GLU A 9 -101.68 -12.77 -5.58
CA GLU A 9 -101.36 -14.13 -5.12
C GLU A 9 -100.12 -14.71 -5.85
N ALA A 10 -99.92 -14.38 -7.12
CA ALA A 10 -98.72 -14.76 -7.87
C ALA A 10 -97.46 -13.99 -7.40
N GLN A 11 -97.59 -12.72 -7.03
CA GLN A 11 -96.50 -11.93 -6.45
C GLN A 11 -96.09 -12.46 -5.08
N GLU A 12 -97.06 -12.84 -4.26
CA GLU A 12 -96.83 -13.40 -2.92
C GLU A 12 -96.13 -14.77 -3.00
N ARG A 13 -96.59 -15.67 -3.89
CA ARG A 13 -95.89 -16.95 -4.16
C ARG A 13 -94.49 -16.76 -4.72
N LYS A 14 -94.28 -15.75 -5.58
CA LYS A 14 -92.95 -15.43 -6.10
C LYS A 14 -92.01 -14.95 -4.99
N ALA A 15 -92.49 -14.10 -4.07
CA ALA A 15 -91.71 -13.63 -2.94
C ALA A 15 -91.30 -14.79 -2.00
N ILE A 16 -92.21 -15.72 -1.72
CA ILE A 16 -91.93 -16.92 -0.92
C ILE A 16 -90.86 -17.80 -1.59
N LEU A 17 -90.98 -18.04 -2.90
CA LEU A 17 -89.99 -18.82 -3.66
C LEU A 17 -88.63 -18.12 -3.70
N GLU A 18 -88.58 -16.79 -3.80
CA GLU A 18 -87.35 -16.02 -3.73
C GLU A 18 -86.70 -16.09 -2.34
N GLU A 19 -87.50 -16.03 -1.26
CA GLU A 19 -87.02 -16.16 0.12
C GLU A 19 -86.48 -17.58 0.40
N GLU A 20 -87.17 -18.62 -0.07
CA GLU A 20 -86.71 -20.02 0.03
C GLU A 20 -85.44 -20.26 -0.80
N ALA A 21 -85.34 -19.66 -1.99
CA ALA A 21 -84.13 -19.73 -2.81
C ALA A 21 -82.94 -19.05 -2.13
N GLN A 22 -83.15 -17.85 -1.57
CA GLN A 22 -82.13 -17.13 -0.80
C GLN A 22 -81.70 -17.91 0.45
N ARG A 23 -82.65 -18.54 1.15
CA ARG A 23 -82.36 -19.39 2.31
C ARG A 23 -81.55 -20.63 1.94
N HIS A 24 -81.87 -21.28 0.83
CA HIS A 24 -81.13 -22.44 0.34
C HIS A 24 -79.72 -22.06 -0.16
N GLU A 25 -79.57 -20.89 -0.80
CA GLU A 25 -78.26 -20.36 -1.19
C GLU A 25 -77.41 -20.00 0.03
N ALA A 26 -77.99 -19.35 1.04
CA ALA A 26 -77.32 -19.03 2.29
C ALA A 26 -76.88 -20.29 3.05
N MET A 27 -77.70 -21.34 3.05
CA MET A 27 -77.36 -22.64 3.63
C MET A 27 -76.17 -23.29 2.90
N LYS A 28 -76.19 -23.35 1.56
CA LYS A 28 -75.08 -23.86 0.76
C LYS A 28 -73.79 -23.08 0.96
N ALA A 29 -73.88 -21.76 1.06
CA ALA A 29 -72.72 -20.90 1.34
C ALA A 29 -72.11 -21.23 2.72
N LEU A 30 -72.96 -21.40 3.74
CA LEU A 30 -72.50 -21.79 5.08
C LEU A 30 -71.82 -23.16 5.09
N GLU A 31 -72.40 -24.16 4.41
CA GLU A 31 -71.81 -25.50 4.26
C GLU A 31 -70.47 -25.47 3.53
N THR A 32 -70.38 -24.67 2.47
CA THR A 32 -69.14 -24.49 1.70
C THR A 32 -68.03 -23.94 2.58
N VAL A 33 -68.34 -22.93 3.40
CA VAL A 33 -67.37 -22.30 4.31
C VAL A 33 -66.97 -23.24 5.46
N CYS A 34 -67.88 -24.09 5.95
CA CYS A 34 -67.52 -25.13 6.94
C CYS A 34 -66.42 -26.09 6.46
N GLY A 35 -66.25 -26.26 5.13
CA GLY A 35 -65.15 -27.01 4.52
C GLY A 35 -63.85 -26.22 4.33
N GLN A 36 -63.86 -24.90 4.52
CA GLN A 36 -62.71 -24.02 4.36
C GLN A 36 -61.89 -23.90 5.65
N LYS A 37 -60.66 -23.41 5.53
CA LYS A 37 -59.71 -23.19 6.64
C LYS A 37 -59.57 -21.72 7.05
N ASP A 38 -60.26 -20.82 6.36
CA ASP A 38 -60.17 -19.38 6.58
C ASP A 38 -61.31 -18.91 7.50
N PRO A 39 -61.02 -18.41 8.72
CA PRO A 39 -62.04 -17.92 9.65
C PRO A 39 -62.78 -16.68 9.12
N SER A 40 -62.16 -15.87 8.26
CA SER A 40 -62.75 -14.63 7.76
C SER A 40 -63.99 -14.88 6.88
N ALA A 41 -63.98 -15.97 6.11
CA ALA A 41 -65.09 -16.41 5.27
C ALA A 41 -66.34 -16.79 6.08
N PHE A 42 -66.18 -17.23 7.33
CA PHE A 42 -67.30 -17.61 8.21
C PHE A 42 -68.16 -16.41 8.59
N THR A 43 -67.56 -15.23 8.77
CA THR A 43 -68.27 -14.06 9.30
C THR A 43 -69.36 -13.61 8.32
N ALA A 44 -69.02 -13.44 7.04
CA ALA A 44 -69.98 -13.06 5.99
C ALA A 44 -71.04 -14.15 5.74
N ALA A 45 -70.65 -15.43 5.78
CA ALA A 45 -71.58 -16.54 5.58
C ALA A 45 -72.58 -16.68 6.74
N ILE A 46 -72.14 -16.49 7.99
CA ILE A 46 -72.98 -16.53 9.17
C ILE A 46 -73.98 -15.36 9.18
N GLU A 47 -73.54 -14.15 8.80
CA GLU A 47 -74.44 -12.99 8.69
C GLU A 47 -75.51 -13.19 7.63
N ARG A 48 -75.13 -13.71 6.44
CA ARG A 48 -76.07 -14.03 5.38
C ARG A 48 -77.06 -15.13 5.80
N ALA A 49 -76.58 -16.18 6.48
CA ALA A 49 -77.44 -17.25 6.99
C ALA A 49 -78.43 -16.75 8.07
N LYS A 50 -78.02 -15.81 8.92
CA LYS A 50 -78.92 -15.14 9.88
C LYS A 50 -79.99 -14.31 9.17
N ALA A 51 -79.60 -13.54 8.15
CA ALA A 51 -80.51 -12.69 7.40
C ALA A 51 -81.56 -13.48 6.61
N CYS A 52 -81.21 -14.66 6.09
CA CYS A 52 -82.10 -15.53 5.33
C CYS A 52 -82.85 -16.58 6.18
N GLY A 53 -82.82 -16.48 7.51
CA GLY A 53 -83.58 -17.36 8.41
C GLY A 53 -83.13 -18.83 8.42
N VAL A 54 -81.85 -19.12 8.14
CA VAL A 54 -81.29 -20.47 8.20
C VAL A 54 -81.37 -21.02 9.64
N ALA A 55 -81.48 -22.35 9.79
CA ALA A 55 -81.65 -22.99 11.09
C ALA A 55 -80.53 -22.62 12.07
N GLY A 56 -80.91 -22.26 13.30
CA GLY A 56 -79.98 -21.79 14.33
C GLY A 56 -78.88 -22.80 14.69
N GLU A 57 -79.13 -24.09 14.55
CA GLU A 57 -78.12 -25.14 14.80
C GLU A 57 -76.98 -25.13 13.78
N LEU A 58 -77.28 -24.87 12.50
CA LEU A 58 -76.25 -24.72 11.46
C LEU A 58 -75.37 -23.48 11.71
N ILE A 59 -76.00 -22.38 12.12
CA ILE A 59 -75.30 -21.14 12.48
C ILE A 59 -74.38 -21.37 13.69
N LYS A 60 -74.86 -22.05 14.74
CA LYS A 60 -74.04 -22.42 15.91
C LYS A 60 -72.88 -23.34 15.53
N HIS A 61 -73.11 -24.30 14.63
CA HIS A 61 -72.05 -25.19 14.15
C HIS A 61 -70.95 -24.40 13.41
N ALA A 62 -71.33 -23.50 12.50
CA ALA A 62 -70.40 -22.62 11.79
C ALA A 62 -69.64 -21.68 12.74
N GLN A 63 -70.29 -21.13 13.77
CA GLN A 63 -69.64 -20.30 14.80
C GLN A 63 -68.58 -21.08 15.58
N ARG A 64 -68.92 -22.27 16.10
CA ARG A 64 -67.96 -23.13 16.80
C ARG A 64 -66.76 -23.48 15.91
N ARG A 65 -67.02 -23.79 14.63
CA ARG A 65 -65.97 -24.10 13.67
C ARG A 65 -65.02 -22.92 13.45
N ARG A 66 -65.56 -21.69 13.34
CA ARG A 66 -64.76 -20.46 13.23
C ARG A 66 -63.88 -20.28 14.47
N GLU A 67 -64.47 -20.35 15.66
CA GLU A 67 -63.74 -20.20 16.94
C GLU A 67 -62.65 -21.28 17.11
N ASP A 68 -62.91 -22.51 16.67
CA ASP A 68 -61.90 -23.58 16.69
C ASP A 68 -60.74 -23.30 15.71
N LEU A 69 -61.02 -22.72 14.54
CA LEU A 69 -59.99 -22.32 13.57
C LEU A 69 -59.17 -21.13 14.08
N GLU A 70 -59.81 -20.11 14.65
CA GLU A 70 -59.14 -18.97 15.30
C GLU A 70 -58.20 -19.46 16.41
N ARG A 71 -58.67 -20.34 17.30
CA ARG A 71 -57.85 -20.97 18.35
C ARG A 71 -56.73 -21.87 17.82
N GLN A 72 -56.84 -22.39 16.59
CA GLN A 72 -55.76 -23.15 15.95
C GLN A 72 -54.71 -22.24 15.32
N ILE A 73 -55.14 -21.12 14.73
CA ILE A 73 -54.23 -20.12 14.17
C ILE A 73 -53.43 -19.46 15.29
N GLU A 74 -54.08 -19.04 16.37
CA GLU A 74 -53.43 -18.45 17.54
C GLU A 74 -52.39 -19.40 18.14
N ARG A 75 -52.76 -20.68 18.39
CA ARG A 75 -51.81 -21.68 18.89
C ARG A 75 -50.62 -21.90 17.96
N ARG A 76 -50.82 -21.94 16.65
CA ARG A 76 -49.70 -22.06 15.69
C ARG A 76 -48.81 -20.83 15.70
N GLN A 77 -49.38 -19.64 15.84
CA GLN A 77 -48.62 -18.40 15.96
C GLN A 77 -47.80 -18.37 17.25
N GLU A 78 -48.37 -18.81 18.37
CA GLU A 78 -47.65 -18.97 19.64
C GLU A 78 -46.51 -19.99 19.52
N GLU A 79 -46.77 -21.17 18.93
CA GLU A 79 -45.75 -22.20 18.68
C GLU A 79 -44.64 -21.66 17.76
N GLU A 80 -44.99 -20.99 16.65
CA GLU A 80 -44.01 -20.36 15.75
C GLU A 80 -43.18 -19.28 16.47
N HIS A 81 -43.80 -18.50 17.34
CA HIS A 81 -43.15 -17.48 18.15
C HIS A 81 -42.16 -18.10 19.15
N GLU A 82 -42.55 -19.16 19.87
CA GLU A 82 -41.67 -19.88 20.80
C GLU A 82 -40.48 -20.54 20.08
N VAL A 83 -40.73 -21.20 18.96
CA VAL A 83 -39.67 -21.84 18.17
C VAL A 83 -38.71 -20.80 17.60
N ALA A 84 -39.21 -19.65 17.15
CA ALA A 84 -38.36 -18.57 16.65
C ALA A 84 -37.47 -17.97 17.76
N ILE A 85 -38.00 -17.82 18.98
CA ILE A 85 -37.20 -17.38 20.14
C ILE A 85 -36.11 -18.41 20.47
N ALA A 86 -36.45 -19.70 20.49
CA ALA A 86 -35.48 -20.75 20.77
C ALA A 86 -34.35 -20.78 19.73
N ALA A 87 -34.71 -20.72 18.43
CA ALA A 87 -33.74 -20.67 17.34
C ALA A 87 -32.84 -19.42 17.41
N LEU A 88 -33.41 -18.27 17.79
CA LEU A 88 -32.64 -17.04 18.00
C LEU A 88 -31.65 -17.18 19.17
N GLY A 89 -32.06 -17.83 20.26
CA GLY A 89 -31.20 -18.14 21.39
C GLY A 89 -29.99 -18.99 20.99
N ASP A 90 -30.23 -20.08 20.27
CA ASP A 90 -29.19 -20.98 19.78
C ASP A 90 -28.22 -20.26 18.83
N ALA A 91 -28.75 -19.48 17.89
CA ALA A 91 -27.93 -18.73 16.93
C ALA A 91 -27.09 -17.63 17.62
N THR A 92 -27.60 -17.02 18.70
CA THR A 92 -26.88 -16.00 19.47
C THR A 92 -25.65 -16.58 20.19
N ILE A 93 -25.74 -17.83 20.64
CA ILE A 93 -24.63 -18.54 21.28
C ILE A 93 -23.56 -18.94 20.24
N GLY A 94 -24.00 -19.21 19.00
CA GLY A 94 -23.12 -19.54 17.89
C GLY A 94 -22.14 -18.43 17.48
N ASN A 95 -21.25 -18.79 16.55
CA ASN A 95 -20.34 -17.86 15.86
C ASN A 95 -20.63 -17.75 14.35
N ASP A 96 -21.74 -18.35 13.91
CA ASP A 96 -22.18 -18.31 12.53
C ASP A 96 -23.09 -17.09 12.31
N LEU A 97 -22.61 -16.17 11.48
CA LEU A 97 -23.27 -14.91 11.19
C LEU A 97 -24.48 -15.11 10.27
N GLU A 98 -24.42 -16.05 9.33
CA GLU A 98 -25.52 -16.34 8.41
C GLU A 98 -26.68 -17.03 9.14
N ALA A 99 -26.35 -17.94 10.06
CA ALA A 99 -27.35 -18.57 10.93
C ALA A 99 -28.04 -17.53 11.84
N LEU A 100 -27.27 -16.58 12.41
CA LEU A 100 -27.82 -15.50 13.24
C LEU A 100 -28.69 -14.53 12.45
N ASP A 101 -28.29 -14.17 11.22
CA ASP A 101 -29.10 -13.33 10.33
C ASP A 101 -30.42 -14.01 9.96
N SER A 102 -30.38 -15.31 9.65
CA SER A 102 -31.57 -16.10 9.33
C SER A 102 -32.52 -16.21 10.51
N ALA A 103 -31.99 -16.43 11.72
CA ALA A 103 -32.79 -16.50 12.95
C ALA A 103 -33.42 -15.15 13.30
N LEU A 104 -32.70 -14.03 13.11
CA LEU A 104 -33.24 -12.68 13.30
C LEU A 104 -34.39 -12.38 12.33
N ASP A 105 -34.22 -12.67 11.03
CA ASP A 105 -35.26 -12.48 10.02
C ASP A 105 -36.50 -13.33 10.32
N TRP A 106 -36.30 -14.59 10.74
CA TRP A 106 -37.41 -15.46 11.12
C TRP A 106 -38.14 -14.97 12.37
N ALA A 107 -37.41 -14.59 13.43
CA ALA A 107 -37.99 -14.05 14.65
C ALA A 107 -38.79 -12.76 14.39
N GLN A 108 -38.28 -11.89 13.52
CA GLN A 108 -39.00 -10.67 13.12
C GLN A 108 -40.30 -11.00 12.36
N LYS A 109 -40.28 -11.99 11.46
CA LYS A 109 -41.47 -12.46 10.73
C LYS A 109 -42.49 -13.14 11.65
N ALA A 110 -42.03 -13.82 12.70
CA ALA A 110 -42.87 -14.43 13.73
C ALA A 110 -43.44 -13.41 14.73
N GLY A 111 -43.11 -12.11 14.59
CA GLY A 111 -43.64 -11.05 15.46
C GLY A 111 -42.97 -10.99 16.84
N VAL A 112 -41.77 -11.56 16.99
CA VAL A 112 -41.01 -11.47 18.24
C VAL A 112 -40.69 -10.01 18.55
N ALA A 113 -40.91 -9.61 19.81
CA ALA A 113 -40.71 -8.23 20.25
C ALA A 113 -39.24 -7.79 20.15
N ASP A 114 -39.02 -6.51 19.80
CA ASP A 114 -37.69 -5.93 19.63
C ASP A 114 -36.79 -6.09 20.86
N GLU A 115 -37.36 -6.07 22.07
CA GLU A 115 -36.62 -6.28 23.33
C GLU A 115 -35.87 -7.62 23.36
N VAL A 116 -36.45 -8.66 22.75
CA VAL A 116 -35.85 -10.00 22.63
C VAL A 116 -34.84 -10.05 21.47
N LEU A 117 -35.05 -9.25 20.42
CA LEU A 117 -34.14 -9.17 19.26
C LEU A 117 -32.85 -8.40 19.58
N LEU A 118 -32.89 -7.42 20.50
CA LEU A 118 -31.76 -6.53 20.82
C LEU A 118 -30.45 -7.26 21.20
N PRO A 119 -30.44 -8.29 22.08
CA PRO A 119 -29.24 -9.05 22.38
C PRO A 119 -28.63 -9.75 21.16
N ALA A 120 -29.46 -10.35 20.30
CA ALA A 120 -29.04 -11.02 19.08
C ALA A 120 -28.45 -10.02 18.07
N GLN A 121 -29.05 -8.83 17.92
CA GLN A 121 -28.52 -7.76 17.08
C GLN A 121 -27.15 -7.25 17.58
N ARG A 122 -26.99 -7.08 18.91
CA ARG A 122 -25.69 -6.72 19.51
C ARG A 122 -24.63 -7.80 19.26
N ARG A 123 -25.02 -9.07 19.39
CA ARG A 123 -24.15 -10.21 19.11
C ARG A 123 -23.71 -10.24 17.65
N ARG A 124 -24.63 -10.03 16.72
CA ARG A 124 -24.36 -9.91 15.29
C ARG A 124 -23.34 -8.81 15.00
N ALA A 125 -23.55 -7.61 15.54
CA ALA A 125 -22.61 -6.50 15.38
C ALA A 125 -21.22 -6.81 15.94
N ALA A 126 -21.15 -7.51 17.08
CA ALA A 126 -19.88 -7.95 17.67
C ALA A 126 -19.16 -9.00 16.80
N LEU A 127 -19.88 -9.95 16.21
CA LEU A 127 -19.34 -10.94 15.28
C LEU A 127 -18.87 -10.29 13.98
N GLU A 128 -19.63 -9.36 13.42
CA GLU A 128 -19.19 -8.59 12.25
C GLU A 128 -17.89 -7.83 12.53
N ALA A 129 -17.81 -7.17 13.68
CA ALA A 129 -16.61 -6.44 14.09
C ALA A 129 -15.41 -7.39 14.27
N SER A 130 -15.59 -8.57 14.86
CA SER A 130 -14.52 -9.55 15.03
C SER A 130 -14.04 -10.12 13.70
N GLN A 131 -14.95 -10.46 12.77
CA GLN A 131 -14.60 -10.92 11.43
C GLN A 131 -13.87 -9.84 10.61
N LYS A 132 -14.33 -8.58 10.69
CA LYS A 132 -13.65 -7.45 10.04
C LYS A 132 -12.23 -7.28 10.57
N LYS A 133 -12.03 -7.40 11.89
CA LYS A 133 -10.70 -7.37 12.51
C LYS A 133 -9.82 -8.54 12.05
N ALA A 134 -10.34 -9.76 12.05
CA ALA A 134 -9.61 -10.94 11.60
C ALA A 134 -9.13 -10.80 10.14
N LYS A 135 -10.04 -10.43 9.22
CA LYS A 135 -9.69 -10.18 7.81
C LYS A 135 -8.66 -9.06 7.65
N ALA A 136 -8.75 -8.00 8.45
CA ALA A 136 -7.78 -6.92 8.43
C ALA A 136 -6.39 -7.35 8.93
N LEU A 137 -6.34 -8.21 9.96
CA LEU A 137 -5.09 -8.81 10.45
C LEU A 137 -4.44 -9.70 9.39
N ASP A 138 -5.20 -10.64 8.80
CA ASP A 138 -4.68 -11.53 7.76
C ASP A 138 -4.12 -10.74 6.56
N ARG A 139 -4.82 -9.66 6.17
CA ARG A 139 -4.35 -8.75 5.12
C ARG A 139 -3.07 -8.01 5.52
N LEU A 140 -2.98 -7.55 6.77
CA LEU A 140 -1.78 -6.89 7.27
C LEU A 140 -0.58 -7.85 7.32
N GLU A 141 -0.78 -9.07 7.78
CA GLU A 141 0.28 -10.08 7.84
C GLU A 141 0.76 -10.51 6.46
N SER A 142 -0.16 -10.76 5.53
CA SER A 142 0.18 -11.12 4.14
C SER A 142 0.91 -9.99 3.39
N THR A 143 0.56 -8.72 3.63
CA THR A 143 1.27 -7.58 3.02
C THR A 143 2.66 -7.37 3.62
N ILE A 144 2.82 -7.60 4.93
CA ILE A 144 4.14 -7.63 5.59
C ILE A 144 5.01 -8.75 5.01
N ALA A 145 4.44 -9.94 4.81
CA ALA A 145 5.16 -11.08 4.25
C ALA A 145 5.62 -10.83 2.80
N ARG A 146 4.81 -10.14 1.99
CA ARG A 146 5.16 -9.72 0.63
C ARG A 146 6.20 -8.60 0.58
N ARG A 147 6.50 -7.97 1.72
CA ARG A 147 7.48 -6.88 1.86
C ARG A 147 7.22 -5.68 0.95
N ASP A 148 5.95 -5.33 0.75
CA ASP A 148 5.53 -4.17 -0.05
C ASP A 148 5.15 -2.98 0.85
N PRO A 149 5.96 -1.91 0.94
CA PRO A 149 5.69 -0.76 1.82
C PRO A 149 4.39 -0.01 1.50
N ALA A 150 4.00 0.05 0.23
CA ALA A 150 2.77 0.72 -0.19
C ALA A 150 1.55 -0.09 0.26
N ALA A 151 1.57 -1.41 0.01
CA ALA A 151 0.52 -2.31 0.47
C ALA A 151 0.41 -2.38 2.01
N ILE A 152 1.53 -2.33 2.73
CA ILE A 152 1.53 -2.27 4.21
C ILE A 152 0.84 -0.99 4.69
N THR A 153 1.05 0.15 4.02
CA THR A 153 0.39 1.42 4.38
C THR A 153 -1.12 1.31 4.24
N ALA A 154 -1.60 0.83 3.10
CA ALA A 154 -3.03 0.61 2.86
C ALA A 154 -3.64 -0.43 3.84
N ALA A 155 -2.90 -1.49 4.17
CA ALA A 155 -3.35 -2.48 5.15
C ALA A 155 -3.42 -1.92 6.58
N VAL A 156 -2.50 -1.03 6.97
CA VAL A 156 -2.55 -0.32 8.26
C VAL A 156 -3.77 0.59 8.34
N GLU A 157 -4.10 1.31 7.26
CA GLU A 157 -5.31 2.15 7.21
C GLU A 157 -6.59 1.32 7.29
N GLY A 158 -6.67 0.21 6.54
CA GLY A 158 -7.76 -0.76 6.67
C GLY A 158 -7.88 -1.36 8.07
N GLY A 159 -6.74 -1.64 8.71
CA GLY A 159 -6.67 -2.09 10.10
C GLY A 159 -7.18 -1.07 11.11
N LYS A 160 -6.88 0.21 10.91
CA LYS A 160 -7.43 1.30 11.72
C LYS A 160 -8.95 1.37 11.60
N ALA A 161 -9.47 1.31 10.37
CA ALA A 161 -10.92 1.33 10.12
C ALA A 161 -11.64 0.10 10.72
N ALA A 162 -10.97 -1.05 10.77
CA ALA A 162 -11.48 -2.26 11.43
C ALA A 162 -11.35 -2.24 12.97
N GLY A 163 -10.66 -1.25 13.54
CA GLY A 163 -10.43 -1.16 14.99
C GLY A 163 -9.41 -2.17 15.53
N LEU A 164 -8.33 -2.40 14.77
CA LEU A 164 -7.18 -3.17 15.25
C LEU A 164 -6.43 -2.45 16.37
N ASP A 165 -5.75 -3.22 17.20
CA ASP A 165 -4.93 -2.72 18.30
C ASP A 165 -3.82 -1.77 17.77
N PRO A 166 -3.66 -0.57 18.36
CA PRO A 166 -2.64 0.39 17.93
C PRO A 166 -1.21 -0.16 18.00
N GLU A 167 -0.89 -1.08 18.91
CA GLU A 167 0.43 -1.70 19.01
C GLU A 167 0.72 -2.65 17.85
N VAL A 168 -0.30 -3.35 17.31
CA VAL A 168 -0.16 -4.16 16.10
C VAL A 168 0.15 -3.26 14.89
N LEU A 169 -0.58 -2.15 14.77
CA LEU A 169 -0.36 -1.17 13.70
C LEU A 169 1.03 -0.52 13.80
N LYS A 170 1.47 -0.19 15.01
CA LYS A 170 2.82 0.35 15.27
C LYS A 170 3.92 -0.64 14.90
N LYS A 171 3.74 -1.94 15.21
CA LYS A 171 4.67 -3.00 14.78
C LYS A 171 4.74 -3.10 13.26
N ALA A 172 3.61 -3.00 12.56
CA ALA A 172 3.56 -3.01 11.10
C ALA A 172 4.31 -1.81 10.49
N LEU A 173 4.12 -0.60 11.05
CA LEU A 173 4.85 0.60 10.61
C LEU A 173 6.36 0.51 10.85
N LYS A 174 6.79 -0.05 11.98
CA LYS A 174 8.22 -0.33 12.22
C LYS A 174 8.79 -1.30 11.18
N LYS A 175 8.05 -2.37 10.86
CA LYS A 175 8.45 -3.32 9.80
C LYS A 175 8.53 -2.64 8.43
N LYS A 176 7.56 -1.77 8.09
CA LYS A 176 7.58 -0.96 6.87
C LYS A 176 8.86 -0.13 6.79
N ALA A 177 9.19 0.63 7.83
CA ALA A 177 10.39 1.47 7.86
C ALA A 177 11.68 0.65 7.70
N ALA A 178 11.76 -0.53 8.32
CA ALA A 178 12.89 -1.43 8.15
C ALA A 178 13.02 -1.95 6.70
N ILE A 179 11.90 -2.29 6.06
CA ILE A 179 11.86 -2.72 4.65
C ILE A 179 12.32 -1.58 3.72
N GLU A 180 11.82 -0.36 3.93
CA GLU A 180 12.22 0.81 3.16
C GLU A 180 13.70 1.14 3.33
N GLN A 181 14.22 1.05 4.56
CA GLN A 181 15.64 1.26 4.84
C GLN A 181 16.51 0.18 4.20
N GLU A 182 16.11 -1.09 4.22
CA GLU A 182 16.84 -2.17 3.55
C GLU A 182 16.82 -1.98 2.02
N ALA A 183 15.67 -1.60 1.44
CA ALA A 183 15.56 -1.33 0.01
C ALA A 183 16.42 -0.13 -0.42
N LYS A 184 16.45 0.94 0.40
CA LYS A 184 17.33 2.08 0.18
C LYS A 184 18.79 1.66 0.24
N ARG A 185 19.22 0.97 1.31
CA ARG A 185 20.59 0.45 1.43
C ARG A 185 21.00 -0.42 0.24
N LYS A 186 20.12 -1.30 -0.25
CA LYS A 186 20.40 -2.12 -1.45
C LYS A 186 20.57 -1.27 -2.72
N ARG A 187 19.81 -0.19 -2.87
CA ARG A 187 19.97 0.74 -3.99
C ARG A 187 21.28 1.50 -3.87
N ASP A 188 21.55 2.08 -2.70
CA ASP A 188 22.78 2.83 -2.41
C ASP A 188 24.02 1.95 -2.65
N LEU A 189 23.99 0.68 -2.19
CA LEU A 189 25.07 -0.29 -2.46
C LEU A 189 25.21 -0.65 -3.95
N LYS A 190 24.11 -0.77 -4.69
CA LYS A 190 24.14 -1.05 -6.13
C LYS A 190 24.71 0.13 -6.90
N GLU A 191 24.30 1.34 -6.57
CA GLU A 191 24.80 2.59 -7.15
C GLU A 191 26.29 2.75 -6.87
N ALA A 192 26.71 2.57 -5.62
CA ALA A 192 28.11 2.62 -5.24
C ALA A 192 28.96 1.58 -5.99
N ARG A 193 28.50 0.33 -6.12
CA ARG A 193 29.19 -0.69 -6.94
C ARG A 193 29.30 -0.28 -8.40
N SER A 194 28.24 0.31 -8.97
CA SER A 194 28.27 0.82 -10.35
C SER A 194 29.26 1.97 -10.52
N ALA A 195 29.36 2.87 -9.53
CA ALA A 195 30.31 3.97 -9.53
C ALA A 195 31.77 3.47 -9.42
N LEU A 196 32.02 2.47 -8.56
CA LEU A 196 33.34 1.84 -8.43
C LEU A 196 33.76 1.10 -9.71
N GLU A 197 32.84 0.46 -10.42
CA GLU A 197 33.17 -0.16 -11.72
C GLU A 197 33.46 0.91 -12.79
N ALA A 198 32.74 2.02 -12.81
CA ALA A 198 33.00 3.11 -13.76
C ALA A 198 34.40 3.73 -13.59
N VAL A 199 34.90 3.80 -12.34
CA VAL A 199 36.26 4.23 -12.02
C VAL A 199 37.33 3.37 -12.69
N ARG A 200 37.10 2.06 -12.84
CA ARG A 200 38.11 1.17 -13.44
C ARG A 200 38.42 1.51 -14.88
N THR A 201 37.50 2.21 -15.55
CA THR A 201 37.60 2.60 -16.96
C THR A 201 37.79 4.10 -17.16
N SER A 202 37.80 4.88 -16.08
CA SER A 202 37.89 6.34 -16.13
C SER A 202 39.24 6.80 -15.58
N ASP A 203 39.87 7.74 -16.30
CA ASP A 203 41.10 8.42 -15.88
C ASP A 203 40.80 9.80 -15.27
N ASP A 204 39.51 10.12 -15.07
CA ASP A 204 39.07 11.40 -14.54
C ASP A 204 39.10 11.37 -12.99
N PRO A 205 39.96 12.21 -12.36
CA PRO A 205 40.01 12.29 -10.90
C PRO A 205 38.68 12.75 -10.29
N GLU A 206 37.86 13.56 -10.96
CA GLU A 206 36.57 13.96 -10.39
C GLU A 206 35.62 12.76 -10.25
N VAL A 207 35.66 11.83 -11.20
CA VAL A 207 34.86 10.58 -11.18
C VAL A 207 35.31 9.67 -10.05
N LEU A 208 36.62 9.55 -9.79
CA LEU A 208 37.12 8.77 -8.67
C LEU A 208 36.73 9.37 -7.32
N ALA A 209 36.85 10.68 -7.15
CA ALA A 209 36.47 11.36 -5.91
C ALA A 209 34.99 11.17 -5.62
N ALA A 210 34.13 11.33 -6.63
CA ALA A 210 32.69 11.11 -6.51
C ALA A 210 32.37 9.65 -6.15
N ALA A 211 33.03 8.66 -6.78
CA ALA A 211 32.82 7.25 -6.49
C ALA A 211 33.22 6.88 -5.05
N ILE A 212 34.31 7.43 -4.51
CA ILE A 212 34.71 7.23 -3.11
C ILE A 212 33.64 7.77 -2.15
N VAL A 213 33.11 8.96 -2.41
CA VAL A 213 32.06 9.57 -1.57
C VAL A 213 30.79 8.73 -1.58
N ILE A 214 30.31 8.32 -2.76
CA ILE A 214 29.12 7.47 -2.90
C ILE A 214 29.34 6.13 -2.18
N ALA A 215 30.54 5.56 -2.32
CA ALA A 215 30.86 4.29 -1.69
C ALA A 215 30.96 4.35 -0.16
N ALA A 216 31.54 5.43 0.38
CA ALA A 216 31.56 5.69 1.81
C ALA A 216 30.16 5.92 2.38
N GLN A 217 29.30 6.66 1.66
CA GLN A 217 27.90 6.89 2.07
C GLN A 217 27.06 5.60 2.06
N ALA A 218 27.32 4.69 1.12
CA ALA A 218 26.68 3.38 1.07
C ALA A 218 27.20 2.40 2.13
N GLY A 219 28.28 2.74 2.84
CA GLY A 219 28.89 1.90 3.88
C GLY A 219 29.62 0.68 3.32
N LEU A 220 30.25 0.80 2.16
CA LEU A 220 31.14 -0.24 1.64
C LEU A 220 32.37 -0.39 2.54
N GLU A 221 32.85 -1.63 2.68
CA GLU A 221 34.01 -1.94 3.50
C GLU A 221 35.30 -1.38 2.87
N ASP A 222 36.29 -1.09 3.71
CA ASP A 222 37.52 -0.40 3.31
C ASP A 222 38.32 -1.18 2.25
N ASP A 223 38.25 -2.53 2.29
CA ASP A 223 38.83 -3.44 1.30
C ASP A 223 38.27 -3.20 -0.11
N GLN A 224 37.00 -2.80 -0.23
CA GLN A 224 36.38 -2.51 -1.52
C GLN A 224 36.77 -1.13 -2.06
N LEU A 225 37.25 -0.24 -1.18
CA LEU A 225 37.77 1.09 -1.54
C LEU A 225 39.25 1.05 -1.92
N GLU A 226 39.99 0.00 -1.53
CA GLU A 226 41.42 -0.12 -1.77
C GLU A 226 41.78 -0.03 -3.26
N VAL A 227 40.97 -0.66 -4.13
CA VAL A 227 41.16 -0.63 -5.59
C VAL A 227 41.09 0.81 -6.13
N VAL A 228 40.15 1.61 -5.61
CA VAL A 228 39.98 3.00 -6.03
C VAL A 228 41.05 3.90 -5.45
N ARG A 229 41.45 3.70 -4.19
CA ARG A 229 42.58 4.43 -3.57
C ARG A 229 43.89 4.16 -4.31
N THR A 230 44.11 2.91 -4.72
CA THR A 230 45.29 2.53 -5.51
C THR A 230 45.27 3.22 -6.88
N ARG A 231 44.12 3.24 -7.56
CA ARG A 231 43.99 3.94 -8.85
C ARG A 231 44.17 5.45 -8.70
N TRP A 232 43.62 6.06 -7.64
CA TRP A 232 43.81 7.47 -7.31
C TRP A 232 45.28 7.82 -7.15
N ALA A 233 46.01 7.05 -6.34
CA ALA A 233 47.44 7.27 -6.12
C ALA A 233 48.25 7.13 -7.43
N MET A 234 47.85 6.22 -8.33
CA MET A 234 48.47 6.12 -9.66
C MET A 234 48.21 7.37 -10.51
N LEU A 235 46.98 7.89 -10.53
CA LEU A 235 46.63 9.09 -11.29
C LEU A 235 47.30 10.35 -10.73
N GLU A 236 47.38 10.51 -9.40
CA GLU A 236 48.13 11.60 -8.77
C GLU A 236 49.62 11.54 -9.14
N ALA A 237 50.21 10.35 -9.17
CA ALA A 237 51.59 10.16 -9.61
C ALA A 237 51.77 10.42 -11.12
N GLU A 238 50.76 10.17 -11.95
CA GLU A 238 50.78 10.53 -13.38
C GLU A 238 50.67 12.04 -13.58
N ALA A 239 49.74 12.71 -12.90
CA ALA A 239 49.57 14.17 -12.95
C ALA A 239 50.81 14.91 -12.43
N GLY A 240 51.37 14.45 -11.31
CA GLY A 240 52.62 15.01 -10.79
C GLY A 240 53.78 14.85 -11.78
N ARG A 241 53.85 13.73 -12.51
CA ARG A 241 54.83 13.54 -13.59
C ARG A 241 54.60 14.51 -14.75
N THR A 242 53.36 14.77 -15.17
CA THR A 242 53.08 15.71 -16.26
C THR A 242 53.44 17.15 -15.90
N ASP A 243 53.13 17.59 -14.68
CA ASP A 243 53.46 18.94 -14.21
C ASP A 243 54.98 19.14 -14.16
N LEU A 244 55.72 18.13 -13.68
CA LEU A 244 57.18 18.11 -13.68
C LEU A 244 57.78 18.10 -15.09
N CYS A 245 57.15 17.41 -16.04
CA CYS A 245 57.55 17.48 -17.44
C CYS A 245 57.39 18.92 -17.98
N GLN A 246 56.28 19.58 -17.69
CA GLN A 246 56.05 20.98 -18.08
C GLN A 246 57.05 21.94 -17.41
N GLU A 247 57.39 21.73 -16.13
CA GLU A 247 58.42 22.52 -15.43
C GLU A 247 59.79 22.37 -16.09
N VAL A 248 60.19 21.14 -16.45
CA VAL A 248 61.46 20.88 -17.14
C VAL A 248 61.45 21.52 -18.52
N GLU A 249 60.37 21.39 -19.30
CA GLU A 249 60.24 22.03 -20.61
C GLU A 249 60.29 23.56 -20.52
N ALA A 250 59.59 24.16 -19.56
CA ALA A 250 59.64 25.59 -19.32
C ALA A 250 61.06 26.04 -18.93
N ALA A 251 61.76 25.28 -18.08
CA ALA A 251 63.12 25.57 -17.69
C ALA A 251 64.13 25.39 -18.84
N MET A 252 63.91 24.42 -19.75
CA MET A 252 64.71 24.25 -20.96
C MET A 252 64.60 25.44 -21.92
N GLY A 253 63.43 26.08 -21.96
CA GLY A 253 63.19 27.31 -22.73
C GLY A 253 63.85 28.56 -22.14
N GLY A 254 64.25 28.53 -20.86
CA GLY A 254 64.95 29.61 -20.18
C GLY A 254 66.48 29.58 -20.36
N SER A 255 67.15 30.61 -19.84
CA SER A 255 68.62 30.70 -19.74
C SER A 255 69.16 30.48 -18.32
N ASP A 256 68.29 30.26 -17.33
CA ASP A 256 68.68 30.03 -15.94
C ASP A 256 69.08 28.57 -15.70
N ILE A 257 70.39 28.32 -15.68
CA ILE A 257 71.01 27.01 -15.40
C ILE A 257 70.55 26.45 -14.04
N SER A 258 70.39 27.30 -13.03
CA SER A 258 70.02 26.89 -11.68
C SER A 258 68.54 26.52 -11.59
N ALA A 259 67.66 27.15 -12.37
CA ALA A 259 66.27 26.72 -12.52
C ALA A 259 66.17 25.36 -13.23
N LEU A 260 66.91 25.17 -14.34
CA LEU A 260 66.94 23.90 -15.07
C LEU A 260 67.52 22.75 -14.25
N ALA A 261 68.58 22.99 -13.46
CA ALA A 261 69.15 21.97 -12.58
C ALA A 261 68.14 21.51 -11.51
N ARG A 262 67.43 22.44 -10.88
CA ARG A 262 66.39 22.13 -9.88
C ARG A 262 65.22 21.38 -10.49
N ALA A 263 64.75 21.78 -11.68
CA ALA A 263 63.67 21.08 -12.37
C ALA A 263 64.05 19.63 -12.71
N ILE A 264 65.28 19.39 -13.22
CA ILE A 264 65.76 18.04 -13.51
C ILE A 264 65.86 17.18 -12.24
N GLU A 265 66.41 17.74 -11.15
CA GLU A 265 66.53 17.03 -9.88
C GLU A 265 65.15 16.68 -9.29
N HIS A 266 64.22 17.62 -9.34
CA HIS A 266 62.85 17.41 -8.90
C HIS A 266 62.15 16.32 -9.72
N SER A 267 62.25 16.36 -11.04
CA SER A 267 61.69 15.35 -11.94
C SER A 267 62.35 13.97 -11.75
N ALA A 268 63.66 13.92 -11.48
CA ALA A 268 64.36 12.67 -11.20
C ALA A 268 63.94 12.04 -9.87
N LEU A 269 63.70 12.84 -8.83
CA LEU A 269 63.22 12.36 -7.52
C LEU A 269 61.82 11.74 -7.60
N VAL A 270 60.98 12.21 -8.52
CA VAL A 270 59.62 11.68 -8.76
C VAL A 270 59.62 10.54 -9.78
N GLY A 271 60.81 10.14 -10.28
CA GLY A 271 60.97 8.98 -11.17
C GLY A 271 60.59 9.26 -12.62
N ALA A 272 60.81 10.48 -13.12
CA ALA A 272 60.67 10.79 -14.54
C ALA A 272 61.58 9.90 -15.41
N ASP A 273 61.10 9.54 -16.60
CA ASP A 273 61.83 8.68 -17.53
C ASP A 273 63.19 9.30 -17.90
N PRO A 274 64.31 8.57 -17.76
CA PRO A 274 65.63 9.04 -18.18
C PRO A 274 65.69 9.54 -19.62
N VAL A 275 64.86 8.96 -20.51
CA VAL A 275 64.75 9.39 -21.93
C VAL A 275 64.20 10.81 -22.03
N PHE A 276 63.23 11.18 -21.19
CA PHE A 276 62.68 12.54 -21.14
C PHE A 276 63.68 13.55 -20.54
N LEU A 277 64.49 13.13 -19.56
CA LEU A 277 65.48 14.00 -18.93
C LEU A 277 66.74 14.25 -19.79
N ALA A 278 67.01 13.41 -20.79
CA ALA A 278 68.23 13.49 -21.59
C ALA A 278 68.39 14.83 -22.36
N PRO A 279 67.37 15.37 -23.07
CA PRO A 279 67.46 16.69 -23.69
C PRO A 279 67.71 17.83 -22.68
N ALA A 280 67.09 17.78 -21.51
CA ALA A 280 67.26 18.77 -20.46
C ALA A 280 68.69 18.76 -19.88
N LEU A 281 69.25 17.57 -19.66
CA LEU A 281 70.64 17.40 -19.24
C LEU A 281 71.63 17.93 -20.29
N GLN A 282 71.37 17.66 -21.58
CA GLN A 282 72.17 18.18 -22.69
C GLN A 282 72.10 19.72 -22.77
N ARG A 283 70.90 20.30 -22.63
CA ARG A 283 70.70 21.75 -22.60
C ARG A 283 71.40 22.42 -21.42
N ARG A 284 71.37 21.78 -20.24
CA ARG A 284 72.10 22.26 -19.07
C ARG A 284 73.61 22.29 -19.34
N ALA A 285 74.15 21.23 -19.95
CA ALA A 285 75.56 21.17 -20.32
C ALA A 285 75.94 22.28 -21.33
N SER A 286 75.12 22.52 -22.36
CA SER A 286 75.38 23.59 -23.33
C SER A 286 75.37 24.98 -22.68
N LEU A 287 74.42 25.26 -21.79
CA LEU A 287 74.37 26.54 -21.07
C LEU A 287 75.57 26.71 -20.12
N GLN A 288 76.06 25.63 -19.51
CA GLN A 288 77.27 25.66 -18.69
C GLN A 288 78.51 25.98 -19.52
N GLU A 289 78.65 25.38 -20.70
CA GLU A 289 79.72 25.69 -21.65
C GLU A 289 79.63 27.13 -22.15
N GLU A 290 78.44 27.61 -22.53
CA GLU A 290 78.20 29.02 -22.92
C GLU A 290 78.61 29.98 -21.80
N ARG A 291 78.18 29.73 -20.55
CA ARG A 291 78.55 30.56 -19.41
C ARG A 291 80.05 30.50 -19.09
N GLN A 292 80.70 29.36 -19.29
CA GLN A 292 82.15 29.23 -19.15
C GLN A 292 82.87 30.05 -20.22
N ARG A 293 82.43 29.96 -21.48
CA ARG A 293 82.95 30.80 -22.58
C ARG A 293 82.75 32.27 -22.30
N ASP A 294 81.56 32.69 -21.89
CA ASP A 294 81.28 34.09 -21.54
C ASP A 294 82.14 34.56 -20.36
N ALA A 295 82.40 33.71 -19.37
CA ALA A 295 83.26 34.02 -18.24
C ALA A 295 84.75 34.12 -18.66
N GLU A 296 85.22 33.23 -19.52
CA GLU A 296 86.56 33.26 -20.11
C GLU A 296 86.76 34.49 -21.00
N GLU A 297 85.78 34.82 -21.84
CA GLU A 297 85.76 36.04 -22.65
C GLU A 297 85.74 37.29 -21.77
N ALA A 298 84.92 37.32 -20.70
CA ALA A 298 84.90 38.42 -19.75
C ALA A 298 86.24 38.57 -19.00
N LEU A 299 86.90 37.47 -18.66
CA LEU A 299 88.24 37.46 -18.08
C LEU A 299 89.28 37.99 -19.08
N ALA A 300 89.24 37.55 -20.34
CA ALA A 300 90.12 38.02 -21.40
C ALA A 300 89.91 39.53 -21.70
N VAL A 301 88.67 40.00 -21.75
CA VAL A 301 88.34 41.43 -21.88
C VAL A 301 88.80 42.22 -20.66
N ALA A 302 88.68 41.66 -19.44
CA ALA A 302 89.19 42.28 -18.22
C ALA A 302 90.73 42.32 -18.18
N GLU A 303 91.41 41.32 -18.72
CA GLU A 303 92.87 41.30 -18.88
C GLU A 303 93.34 42.34 -19.90
N ILE A 304 92.69 42.41 -21.07
CA ILE A 304 92.96 43.45 -22.08
C ILE A 304 92.68 44.86 -21.51
N SER A 305 91.63 45.02 -20.71
CA SER A 305 91.29 46.30 -20.06
C SER A 305 92.20 46.65 -18.87
N ARG A 306 92.92 45.68 -18.29
CA ARG A 306 93.95 45.91 -17.26
C ARG A 306 95.25 46.46 -17.85
N GLU A 307 95.45 46.38 -19.16
CA GLU A 307 96.48 47.11 -19.90
C GLU A 307 95.84 48.29 -20.66
N PRO A 308 95.81 49.50 -20.07
CA PRO A 308 96.91 50.43 -20.35
C PRO A 308 97.13 51.46 -19.24
N ARG A 309 98.10 51.24 -18.33
CA ARG A 309 98.66 52.32 -17.48
C ARG A 309 100.18 52.24 -17.27
N ALA A 310 100.90 51.49 -18.10
CA ALA A 310 102.36 51.53 -18.11
C ALA A 310 102.94 52.57 -19.10
N TYR A 311 102.13 53.20 -19.95
CA TYR A 311 102.61 54.14 -20.99
C TYR A 311 102.19 55.62 -20.80
N ALA A 312 101.83 56.03 -19.58
CA ALA A 312 101.52 57.44 -19.26
C ALA A 312 102.31 58.03 -18.07
N ARG A 313 103.49 57.48 -17.75
CA ARG A 313 104.47 58.10 -16.83
C ARG A 313 105.89 58.07 -17.41
N ALA A 314 106.01 58.53 -18.65
CA ALA A 314 107.27 58.97 -19.24
C ALA A 314 107.02 60.28 -20.00
N VAL A 315 106.47 61.28 -19.30
CA VAL A 315 106.63 62.71 -19.58
C VAL A 315 106.82 63.40 -18.24
#